data_AF-A0A2H9T3I1-F1
#
_entry.id   AF-A0A2H9T3I1-F1
#
_cell.length_a   1.000
_cell.length_b   1.000
_cell.length_c   1.000
_cell.angle_alpha   90.00
_cell.angle_beta   90.00
_cell.angle_gamma   90.00
#
_symmetry.space_group_name_H-M   'P 1'
#
loop_
_entity.id
_entity.type
_entity.pdbx_description
1 polymer ?
#
loop_
_entity_poly.entity_id
_entity_poly.type
_entity_poly.pdbx_seq_one_letter_code
_entity_poly.pdbx_strand_id
1 'polypeptide(L)'
;MTKDASRVLRLMNTVNSKNGAVCYVAHVEQNPQGDPVRYDFEWLCEQLLPVARWDIEDQKAKRKAARLQMVSSSRSGRVGLQGNKLAWDRLEDLRKLVQLRGGVPDGERMVNLFWQLNFLLLSGATNARQMFHEAAALARQINPDWNYRTAELSTLYHKAKAYNAGEKIEFNGKKYPALYTPRNDTLINIFRITDDEQEQLRTIISKEKSRRRDKDRKLEMRRSSGMQARAEYERNAQNKRIQAISLRQQGMSLRGITSELDVSWGGCSALFTCVLNQSQWRIMAYNGVACIPKPSFDGFKKENSSSKTTTSSV
;
A
#
# COMPACT_ATOMS: atom_id res chain seq x y z
N MET A 1 -34.50 -28.79 -13.15
CA MET A 1 -35.28 -28.35 -14.33
C MET A 1 -34.34 -27.99 -15.46
N THR A 2 -34.64 -28.47 -16.66
CA THR A 2 -33.85 -28.26 -17.88
C THR A 2 -33.75 -26.77 -18.22
N LYS A 3 -32.55 -26.28 -18.55
CA LYS A 3 -32.28 -24.85 -18.80
C LYS A 3 -32.41 -24.43 -20.27
N ASP A 4 -32.76 -25.37 -21.15
CA ASP A 4 -32.66 -25.21 -22.59
C ASP A 4 -34.05 -25.37 -23.23
N ALA A 5 -34.52 -24.29 -23.86
CA ALA A 5 -35.84 -24.21 -24.48
C ALA A 5 -36.02 -25.25 -25.61
N SER A 6 -34.93 -25.65 -26.28
CA SER A 6 -34.95 -26.66 -27.34
C SER A 6 -35.34 -28.06 -26.86
N ARG A 7 -35.33 -28.30 -25.54
CA ARG A 7 -35.79 -29.57 -24.95
C ARG A 7 -37.29 -29.62 -24.71
N VAL A 8 -37.97 -28.48 -24.71
CA VAL A 8 -39.42 -28.38 -24.47
C VAL A 8 -40.16 -28.16 -25.79
N LEU A 9 -39.61 -27.33 -26.68
CA LEU A 9 -40.19 -27.05 -28.00
C LEU A 9 -39.23 -27.52 -29.09
N ARG A 10 -39.69 -28.47 -29.92
CA ARG A 10 -38.97 -28.95 -31.10
C ARG A 10 -39.51 -28.29 -32.35
N LEU A 11 -38.61 -28.01 -33.29
CA LEU A 11 -38.98 -27.45 -34.59
C LEU A 11 -39.72 -28.50 -35.44
N MET A 12 -40.69 -28.04 -36.23
CA MET A 12 -41.41 -28.89 -37.19
C MET A 12 -40.44 -29.56 -38.17
N ASN A 13 -40.74 -30.79 -38.57
CA ASN A 13 -39.92 -31.62 -39.48
C ASN A 13 -38.53 -31.99 -38.96
N THR A 14 -38.29 -31.89 -37.64
CA THR A 14 -37.07 -32.43 -37.04
C THR A 14 -37.23 -33.90 -36.67
N VAL A 15 -36.13 -34.67 -36.76
CA VAL A 15 -36.10 -36.10 -36.43
C VAL A 15 -35.47 -36.31 -35.05
N ASN A 16 -36.13 -37.09 -34.20
CA ASN A 16 -35.60 -37.48 -32.91
C ASN A 16 -34.50 -38.54 -33.07
N SER A 17 -33.24 -38.19 -32.79
CA SER A 17 -32.11 -39.11 -32.93
C SER A 17 -32.18 -40.36 -32.05
N LYS A 18 -33.00 -40.38 -30.98
CA LYS A 18 -33.13 -41.54 -30.08
C LYS A 18 -34.13 -42.60 -30.54
N ASN A 19 -35.17 -42.21 -31.28
CA ASN A 19 -36.24 -43.12 -31.66
C ASN A 19 -36.68 -42.99 -33.14
N GLY A 20 -36.01 -42.15 -33.93
CA GLY A 20 -36.28 -41.97 -35.35
C GLY A 20 -37.61 -41.27 -35.69
N ALA A 21 -38.40 -40.87 -34.69
CA ALA A 21 -39.69 -40.25 -34.93
C ALA A 21 -39.56 -38.81 -35.46
N VAL A 22 -40.37 -38.48 -36.46
CA VAL A 22 -40.46 -37.13 -37.05
C VAL A 22 -41.45 -36.29 -36.24
N CYS A 23 -41.06 -35.06 -35.90
CA CYS A 23 -41.95 -34.10 -35.24
C CYS A 23 -42.90 -33.46 -36.26
N TYR A 24 -44.20 -33.78 -36.16
CA TYR A 24 -45.29 -33.16 -36.91
C TYR A 24 -46.20 -32.33 -36.00
N VAL A 25 -46.97 -31.43 -36.60
CA VAL A 25 -47.94 -30.61 -35.88
C VAL A 25 -49.18 -31.47 -35.60
N ALA A 26 -49.48 -31.69 -34.32
CA ALA A 26 -50.62 -32.52 -33.93
C ALA A 26 -51.97 -31.80 -34.10
N HIS A 27 -52.01 -30.49 -33.88
CA HIS A 27 -53.22 -29.69 -33.95
C HIS A 27 -52.90 -28.22 -34.19
N VAL A 28 -53.73 -27.53 -34.96
CA VAL A 28 -53.68 -26.08 -35.18
C VAL A 28 -55.09 -25.54 -35.02
N GLU A 29 -55.27 -24.65 -34.06
CA GLU A 29 -56.50 -23.89 -33.91
C GLU A 29 -56.49 -22.72 -34.91
N GLN A 30 -57.55 -22.62 -35.72
CA GLN A 30 -57.66 -21.62 -36.78
C GLN A 30 -58.62 -20.50 -36.36
N ASN A 31 -58.28 -19.26 -36.70
CA ASN A 31 -59.19 -18.13 -36.54
C ASN A 31 -60.32 -18.19 -37.60
N PRO A 32 -61.38 -17.37 -37.48
CA PRO A 32 -62.47 -17.32 -38.48
C PRO A 32 -62.02 -16.97 -39.91
N GLN A 33 -60.78 -16.50 -40.10
CA GLN A 33 -60.17 -16.18 -41.40
C GLN A 33 -59.30 -17.32 -41.95
N GLY A 34 -59.18 -18.46 -41.23
CA GLY A 34 -58.42 -19.64 -41.64
C GLY A 34 -56.93 -19.63 -41.27
N ASP A 35 -56.44 -18.57 -40.62
CA ASP A 35 -55.05 -18.49 -40.17
C ASP A 35 -54.87 -19.14 -38.78
N PRO A 36 -53.69 -19.73 -38.49
CA PRO A 36 -53.36 -20.21 -37.16
C PRO A 36 -53.49 -19.10 -36.11
N VAL A 37 -54.22 -19.37 -35.02
CA VAL A 37 -54.31 -18.44 -33.90
C VAL A 37 -52.92 -18.23 -33.29
N ARG A 38 -52.49 -16.97 -33.21
CA ARG A 38 -51.20 -16.58 -32.60
C ARG A 38 -51.46 -15.98 -31.24
N TYR A 39 -50.82 -16.52 -30.22
CA TYR A 39 -50.84 -15.98 -28.88
C TYR A 39 -49.58 -15.16 -28.63
N ASP A 40 -49.73 -14.00 -27.98
CA ASP A 40 -48.59 -13.26 -27.47
C ASP A 40 -47.87 -14.07 -26.39
N PHE A 41 -46.54 -14.03 -26.40
CA PHE A 41 -45.73 -14.84 -25.50
C PHE A 41 -45.93 -14.44 -24.03
N GLU A 42 -46.11 -13.15 -23.75
CA GLU A 42 -46.31 -12.65 -22.39
C GLU A 42 -47.69 -13.07 -21.88
N TRP A 43 -48.73 -12.94 -22.71
CA TRP A 43 -50.08 -13.44 -22.41
C TRP A 43 -50.09 -14.94 -22.09
N LEU A 44 -49.40 -15.75 -22.89
CA LEU A 44 -49.29 -17.19 -22.67
C LEU A 44 -48.60 -17.52 -21.33
N CYS A 45 -47.57 -16.75 -20.98
CA CYS A 45 -46.82 -16.93 -19.73
C CYS A 45 -47.67 -16.58 -18.51
N GLU A 46 -48.52 -15.55 -18.58
CA GLU A 46 -49.43 -15.17 -17.50
C GLU A 46 -50.52 -16.22 -17.25
N GLN A 47 -51.03 -16.86 -18.30
CA GLN A 47 -52.09 -17.87 -18.18
C GLN A 47 -51.57 -19.25 -17.77
N LEU A 48 -50.38 -19.67 -18.26
CA LEU A 48 -49.87 -21.03 -18.07
C LEU A 48 -48.90 -21.19 -16.90
N LEU A 49 -48.16 -20.14 -16.53
CA LEU A 49 -47.17 -20.26 -15.47
C LEU A 49 -47.81 -20.00 -14.10
N PRO A 50 -47.51 -20.82 -13.09
CA PRO A 50 -48.05 -20.64 -11.73
C PRO A 50 -47.49 -19.41 -11.00
N VAL A 51 -46.52 -18.70 -11.58
CA VAL A 51 -45.84 -17.55 -10.97
C VAL A 51 -45.55 -16.51 -12.05
N ALA A 52 -45.87 -15.24 -11.77
CA ALA A 52 -45.62 -14.15 -12.68
C ALA A 52 -44.13 -13.85 -12.86
N ARG A 53 -43.78 -13.28 -14.00
CA ARG A 53 -42.39 -13.01 -14.38
C ARG A 53 -41.67 -12.07 -13.40
N TRP A 54 -42.36 -11.03 -12.92
CA TRP A 54 -41.81 -10.08 -11.95
C TRP A 54 -41.44 -10.75 -10.62
N ASP A 55 -42.20 -11.76 -10.18
CA ASP A 55 -41.92 -12.50 -8.96
C ASP A 55 -40.66 -13.37 -9.10
N ILE A 56 -40.42 -13.94 -10.29
CA ILE A 56 -39.21 -14.71 -10.59
C ILE A 56 -37.97 -13.79 -10.61
N GLU A 57 -38.13 -12.59 -11.16
CA GLU A 57 -37.07 -11.58 -11.19
C GLU A 57 -36.75 -11.05 -9.79
N ASP A 58 -37.77 -10.77 -8.97
CA ASP A 58 -37.62 -10.39 -7.58
C ASP A 58 -36.99 -11.51 -6.74
N GLN A 59 -37.40 -12.77 -6.92
CA GLN A 59 -36.75 -13.92 -6.28
C GLN A 59 -35.27 -14.07 -6.70
N LYS A 60 -34.93 -13.82 -7.97
CA LYS A 60 -33.53 -13.81 -8.43
C LYS A 60 -32.75 -12.65 -7.83
N ALA A 61 -33.34 -11.47 -7.73
CA ALA A 61 -32.75 -10.29 -7.11
C ALA A 61 -32.51 -10.52 -5.61
N LYS A 62 -33.50 -11.06 -4.89
CA LYS A 62 -33.41 -11.46 -3.48
C LYS A 62 -32.36 -12.55 -3.25
N ARG A 63 -32.28 -13.58 -4.11
CA ARG A 63 -31.21 -14.60 -4.04
C ARG A 63 -29.82 -14.02 -4.29
N LYS A 64 -29.70 -13.08 -5.23
CA LYS A 64 -28.45 -12.36 -5.51
C LYS A 64 -28.05 -11.48 -4.32
N ALA A 65 -29.00 -10.77 -3.71
CA ALA A 65 -28.80 -9.96 -2.51
C ALA A 65 -28.46 -10.82 -1.27
N ALA A 66 -29.13 -11.96 -1.09
CA ALA A 66 -28.84 -12.91 -0.01
C ALA A 66 -27.47 -13.56 -0.15
N ARG A 67 -27.02 -13.86 -1.39
CA ARG A 67 -25.64 -14.31 -1.67
C ARG A 67 -24.59 -13.22 -1.37
N LEU A 68 -25.00 -11.96 -1.38
CA LEU A 68 -24.16 -10.81 -0.99
C LEU A 68 -24.25 -10.51 0.51
N GLN A 69 -25.12 -11.16 1.28
CA GLN A 69 -25.15 -11.04 2.74
C GLN A 69 -24.13 -11.99 3.39
N MET A 70 -23.14 -11.34 4.02
CA MET A 70 -22.11 -11.81 4.95
C MET A 70 -21.93 -13.32 5.16
N VAL A 71 -20.86 -13.85 4.55
CA VAL A 71 -20.07 -14.91 5.18
C VAL A 71 -19.36 -14.30 6.40
N SER A 72 -19.97 -14.42 7.57
CA SER A 72 -19.25 -14.43 8.84
C SER A 72 -18.45 -15.72 8.91
N SER A 73 -17.20 -15.68 8.46
CA SER A 73 -16.27 -16.79 8.67
C SER A 73 -14.90 -16.26 9.05
N SER A 74 -14.51 -16.62 10.26
CA SER A 74 -13.23 -16.48 10.93
C SER A 74 -12.11 -17.24 10.21
N ARG A 75 -11.82 -16.86 8.96
CA ARG A 75 -10.55 -17.19 8.31
C ARG A 75 -9.73 -15.93 8.18
N SER A 76 -8.65 -15.90 8.97
CA SER A 76 -7.57 -14.93 8.94
C SER A 76 -6.95 -14.86 7.54
N GLY A 77 -7.53 -13.99 6.74
CA GLY A 77 -6.97 -13.47 5.52
C GLY A 77 -7.71 -12.18 5.24
N ARG A 78 -7.24 -11.07 5.83
CA ARG A 78 -7.73 -9.73 5.48
C ARG A 78 -7.47 -9.51 3.98
N VAL A 79 -8.43 -9.86 3.13
CA VAL A 79 -8.62 -9.26 1.82
C VAL A 79 -9.85 -8.36 1.93
N GLY A 80 -9.85 -7.50 2.95
CA GLY A 80 -10.93 -6.57 3.22
C GLY A 80 -10.45 -5.18 2.88
N LEU A 81 -11.06 -4.51 1.90
CA LEU A 81 -11.09 -3.05 1.66
C LEU A 81 -9.79 -2.21 1.81
N GLN A 82 -8.65 -2.84 2.05
CA GLN A 82 -7.31 -2.31 1.93
C GLN A 82 -6.83 -2.75 0.55
N GLY A 83 -7.45 -2.19 -0.48
CA GLY A 83 -6.85 -2.19 -1.80
C GLY A 83 -5.38 -1.75 -1.67
N ASN A 84 -4.50 -2.26 -2.52
CA ASN A 84 -3.07 -1.95 -2.44
C ASN A 84 -2.89 -0.42 -2.57
N LYS A 85 -2.83 0.28 -1.42
CA LYS A 85 -2.88 1.74 -1.35
C LYS A 85 -1.76 2.35 -2.17
N LEU A 86 -0.59 1.72 -2.16
CA LEU A 86 0.54 2.13 -2.99
C LEU A 86 0.21 2.07 -4.49
N ALA A 87 -0.51 1.05 -4.95
CA ALA A 87 -0.93 0.96 -6.35
C ALA A 87 -1.94 2.05 -6.70
N TRP A 88 -2.90 2.33 -5.80
CA TRP A 88 -3.85 3.42 -5.98
C TRP A 88 -3.17 4.80 -6.01
N ASP A 89 -2.31 5.08 -5.03
CA ASP A 89 -1.57 6.34 -4.95
C ASP A 89 -0.65 6.52 -6.19
N ARG A 90 -0.09 5.44 -6.75
CA ARG A 90 0.67 5.48 -8.02
C ARG A 90 -0.20 5.76 -9.23
N LEU A 91 -1.43 5.25 -9.28
CA LEU A 91 -2.39 5.60 -10.32
C LEU A 91 -2.74 7.09 -10.26
N GLU A 92 -2.98 7.62 -9.06
CA GLU A 92 -3.22 9.05 -8.85
C GLU A 92 -2.01 9.89 -9.27
N ASP A 93 -0.79 9.46 -8.95
CA ASP A 93 0.44 10.14 -9.41
C ASP A 93 0.53 10.19 -10.94
N LEU A 94 0.20 9.10 -11.64
CA LEU A 94 0.20 9.10 -13.11
C LEU A 94 -0.87 10.04 -13.68
N ARG A 95 -2.07 10.07 -13.09
CA ARG A 95 -3.12 11.03 -13.49
C ARG A 95 -2.67 12.47 -13.24
N LYS A 96 -2.01 12.71 -12.10
CA LYS A 96 -1.46 14.02 -11.77
C LYS A 96 -0.37 14.42 -12.75
N LEU A 97 0.51 13.50 -13.13
CA LEU A 97 1.55 13.75 -14.13
C LEU A 97 0.95 14.20 -15.47
N VAL A 98 -0.10 13.53 -15.94
CA VAL A 98 -0.84 13.93 -17.15
C VAL A 98 -1.43 15.34 -17.00
N GLN A 99 -2.01 15.67 -15.84
CA GLN A 99 -2.52 17.02 -15.58
C GLN A 99 -1.42 18.09 -15.62
N LEU A 100 -0.24 17.80 -15.04
CA LEU A 100 0.89 18.74 -15.04
C LEU A 100 1.43 19.02 -16.44
N ARG A 101 1.39 18.02 -17.33
CA ARG A 101 1.82 18.14 -18.72
C ARG A 101 0.76 18.72 -19.66
N GLY A 102 -0.46 18.98 -19.16
CA GLY A 102 -1.59 19.45 -19.97
C GLY A 102 -2.18 18.37 -20.89
N GLY A 103 -1.88 17.09 -20.63
CA GLY A 103 -2.29 15.97 -21.48
C GLY A 103 -1.21 14.90 -21.58
N VAL A 104 -1.53 13.81 -22.30
CA VAL A 104 -0.56 12.76 -22.60
C VAL A 104 0.16 13.10 -23.90
N PRO A 105 1.52 13.15 -23.92
CA PRO A 105 2.28 13.35 -25.14
C PRO A 105 1.98 12.29 -26.22
N ASP A 106 2.14 12.70 -27.47
CA ASP A 106 1.99 11.78 -28.60
C ASP A 106 3.02 10.65 -28.54
N GLY A 107 2.54 9.42 -28.75
CA GLY A 107 3.33 8.19 -28.59
C GLY A 107 3.35 7.60 -27.17
N GLU A 108 2.97 8.35 -26.13
CA GLU A 108 2.97 7.85 -24.75
C GLU A 108 1.60 7.34 -24.26
N ARG A 109 0.55 7.42 -25.10
CA ARG A 109 -0.83 7.08 -24.73
C ARG A 109 -1.00 5.62 -24.31
N MET A 110 -0.44 4.68 -25.07
CA MET A 110 -0.49 3.25 -24.72
C MET A 110 0.27 2.93 -23.44
N VAL A 111 1.43 3.56 -23.24
CA VAL A 111 2.24 3.36 -22.03
C VAL A 111 1.49 3.88 -20.80
N ASN A 112 0.86 5.06 -20.92
CA ASN A 112 -0.01 5.60 -19.88
C ASN A 112 -1.19 4.67 -19.58
N LEU A 113 -1.93 4.25 -20.60
CA LEU A 113 -3.07 3.35 -20.44
C LEU A 113 -2.66 2.04 -19.78
N PHE A 114 -1.58 1.42 -20.24
CA PHE A 114 -1.06 0.16 -19.71
C PHE A 114 -0.72 0.26 -18.23
N TRP A 115 0.04 1.28 -17.82
CA TRP A 115 0.47 1.42 -16.42
C TRP A 115 -0.68 1.83 -15.50
N GLN A 116 -1.55 2.74 -15.94
CA GLN A 116 -2.75 3.12 -15.19
C GLN A 116 -3.66 1.90 -14.97
N LEU A 117 -3.89 1.10 -16.01
CA LEU A 117 -4.71 -0.12 -15.92
C LEU A 117 -4.07 -1.19 -15.04
N ASN A 118 -2.75 -1.39 -15.13
CA ASN A 118 -2.03 -2.32 -14.26
C ASN A 118 -2.14 -1.92 -12.78
N PHE A 119 -2.04 -0.61 -12.47
CA PHE A 119 -2.22 -0.14 -11.08
C PHE A 119 -3.66 -0.21 -10.61
N LEU A 120 -4.63 0.00 -11.50
CA LEU A 120 -6.06 -0.18 -11.19
C LEU A 120 -6.38 -1.66 -10.87
N LEU A 121 -5.77 -2.60 -11.58
CA LEU A 121 -5.86 -4.03 -11.28
C LEU A 121 -5.16 -4.40 -9.97
N LEU A 122 -3.96 -3.87 -9.72
CA LEU A 122 -3.20 -4.11 -8.49
C LEU A 122 -3.86 -3.52 -7.23
N SER A 123 -4.57 -2.40 -7.37
CA SER A 123 -5.31 -1.79 -6.26
C SER A 123 -6.51 -2.64 -5.85
N GLY A 124 -6.97 -3.56 -6.72
CA GLY A 124 -8.18 -4.36 -6.51
C GLY A 124 -9.47 -3.61 -6.82
N ALA A 125 -9.39 -2.39 -7.40
CA ALA A 125 -10.55 -1.62 -7.83
C ALA A 125 -11.25 -2.27 -9.05
N THR A 126 -10.51 -3.04 -9.85
CA THR A 126 -11.06 -3.80 -10.97
C THR A 126 -10.56 -5.25 -10.98
N ASN A 127 -11.09 -6.06 -11.90
CA ASN A 127 -10.75 -7.46 -12.10
C ASN A 127 -10.60 -7.77 -13.60
N ALA A 128 -10.00 -8.93 -13.92
CA ALA A 128 -9.80 -9.34 -15.31
C ALA A 128 -11.06 -9.32 -16.18
N ARG A 129 -12.26 -9.61 -15.64
CA ARG A 129 -13.52 -9.62 -16.41
C ARG A 129 -13.95 -8.22 -16.86
N GLN A 130 -13.69 -7.21 -16.04
CA GLN A 130 -14.06 -5.82 -16.31
C GLN A 130 -12.91 -5.00 -16.92
N MET A 131 -11.70 -5.58 -17.00
CA MET A 131 -10.49 -4.90 -17.45
C MET A 131 -10.66 -4.13 -18.77
N PHE A 132 -11.32 -4.70 -19.78
CA PHE A 132 -11.49 -4.03 -21.08
C PHE A 132 -12.50 -2.88 -21.04
N HIS A 133 -13.52 -2.96 -20.19
CA HIS A 133 -14.43 -1.85 -19.97
C HIS A 133 -13.73 -0.69 -19.26
N GLU A 134 -12.91 -0.99 -18.25
CA GLU A 134 -12.08 0.01 -17.57
C GLU A 134 -11.02 0.60 -18.51
N ALA A 135 -10.40 -0.23 -19.35
CA ALA A 135 -9.44 0.23 -20.35
C ALA A 135 -10.07 1.23 -21.33
N ALA A 136 -11.29 0.97 -21.81
CA ALA A 136 -12.01 1.90 -22.67
C ALA A 136 -12.38 3.20 -21.94
N ALA A 137 -12.72 3.13 -20.65
CA ALA A 137 -12.97 4.32 -19.83
C ALA A 137 -11.70 5.15 -19.64
N LEU A 138 -10.57 4.52 -19.32
CA LEU A 138 -9.28 5.18 -19.17
C LEU A 138 -8.75 5.76 -20.48
N ALA A 139 -8.93 5.06 -21.60
CA ALA A 139 -8.51 5.56 -22.92
C ALA A 139 -9.24 6.86 -23.27
N ARG A 140 -10.56 6.93 -23.04
CA ARG A 140 -11.35 8.15 -23.23
C ARG A 140 -10.92 9.29 -22.30
N GLN A 141 -10.46 8.99 -21.08
CA GLN A 141 -9.91 10.00 -20.17
C GLN A 141 -8.56 10.55 -20.65
N ILE A 142 -7.73 9.68 -21.25
CA ILE A 142 -6.43 10.07 -21.80
C ILE A 142 -6.61 10.96 -23.04
N ASN A 143 -7.42 10.50 -23.98
CA ASN A 143 -7.78 11.25 -25.18
C ASN A 143 -9.11 10.70 -25.74
N PRO A 144 -10.18 11.51 -25.83
CA PRO A 144 -11.49 11.05 -26.31
C PRO A 144 -11.49 10.48 -27.73
N ASP A 145 -10.65 11.02 -28.62
CA ASP A 145 -10.58 10.64 -30.04
C ASP A 145 -9.63 9.47 -30.29
N TRP A 146 -8.92 9.03 -29.26
CA TRP A 146 -7.91 8.00 -29.40
C TRP A 146 -8.52 6.59 -29.32
N ASN A 147 -8.36 5.86 -30.41
CA ASN A 147 -8.67 4.44 -30.47
C ASN A 147 -7.39 3.60 -30.29
N TYR A 148 -7.45 2.57 -29.45
CA TYR A 148 -6.35 1.66 -29.20
C TYR A 148 -6.72 0.22 -29.58
N ARG A 149 -5.73 -0.60 -29.90
CA ARG A 149 -5.95 -2.02 -30.22
C ARG A 149 -5.99 -2.85 -28.95
N THR A 150 -7.11 -3.52 -28.69
CA THR A 150 -7.28 -4.42 -27.54
C THR A 150 -6.20 -5.51 -27.46
N ALA A 151 -5.67 -5.94 -28.62
CA ALA A 151 -4.58 -6.92 -28.70
C ALA A 151 -3.32 -6.49 -27.93
N GLU A 152 -3.04 -5.20 -27.82
CA GLU A 152 -1.88 -4.67 -27.08
C GLU A 152 -1.99 -4.87 -25.57
N LEU A 153 -3.21 -5.09 -25.06
CA LEU A 153 -3.47 -5.37 -23.65
C LEU A 153 -3.59 -6.87 -23.34
N SER A 154 -3.44 -7.75 -24.33
CA SER A 154 -3.61 -9.20 -24.17
C SER A 154 -2.68 -9.79 -23.11
N THR A 155 -1.39 -9.41 -23.10
CA THR A 155 -0.42 -9.87 -22.10
C THR A 155 -0.81 -9.42 -20.69
N LEU A 156 -1.27 -8.17 -20.54
CA LEU A 156 -1.75 -7.65 -19.27
C LEU A 156 -3.02 -8.38 -18.81
N TYR A 157 -3.92 -8.72 -19.74
CA TYR A 157 -5.12 -9.50 -19.46
C TYR A 157 -4.80 -10.92 -18.97
N HIS A 158 -3.85 -11.62 -19.60
CA HIS A 158 -3.40 -12.93 -19.11
C HIS A 158 -2.81 -12.84 -17.70
N LYS A 159 -2.01 -11.79 -17.42
CA LYS A 159 -1.48 -11.53 -16.07
C LYS A 159 -2.56 -11.16 -15.06
N ALA A 160 -3.57 -10.40 -15.47
CA ALA A 160 -4.73 -10.08 -14.64
C ALA A 160 -5.49 -11.35 -14.27
N LYS A 161 -5.71 -12.26 -15.23
CA LYS A 161 -6.36 -13.55 -14.99
C LYS A 161 -5.59 -14.39 -13.97
N ALA A 162 -4.27 -14.51 -14.13
CA ALA A 162 -3.39 -15.19 -13.18
C ALA A 162 -3.44 -14.53 -11.79
N TYR A 163 -3.40 -13.20 -11.73
CA TYR A 163 -3.50 -12.45 -10.47
C TYR A 163 -4.84 -12.66 -9.76
N ASN A 164 -5.95 -12.63 -10.51
CA ASN A 164 -7.28 -12.93 -10.00
C ASN A 164 -7.42 -14.38 -9.50
N ALA A 165 -6.67 -15.33 -10.08
CA ALA A 165 -6.57 -16.71 -9.60
C ALA A 165 -5.66 -16.86 -8.36
N GLY A 166 -5.00 -15.79 -7.93
CA GLY A 166 -4.09 -15.79 -6.77
C GLY A 166 -2.69 -16.31 -7.07
N GLU A 167 -2.33 -16.46 -8.35
CA GLU A 167 -1.01 -16.92 -8.77
C GLU A 167 0.08 -15.91 -8.37
N LYS A 168 1.24 -16.44 -8.01
CA LYS A 168 2.43 -15.67 -7.64
C LYS A 168 3.59 -16.09 -8.53
N ILE A 169 4.37 -15.11 -8.98
CA ILE A 169 5.57 -15.32 -9.79
C ILE A 169 6.77 -15.18 -8.87
N GLU A 170 7.71 -16.13 -8.95
CA GLU A 170 8.99 -16.03 -8.26
C GLU A 170 10.01 -15.29 -9.13
N PHE A 171 10.63 -14.27 -8.56
CA PHE A 171 11.67 -13.48 -9.23
C PHE A 171 12.74 -13.09 -8.21
N ASN A 172 14.00 -13.45 -8.49
CA ASN A 172 15.14 -13.20 -7.62
C ASN A 172 14.90 -13.67 -6.16
N GLY A 173 14.41 -14.91 -6.01
CA GLY A 173 14.11 -15.54 -4.72
C GLY A 173 12.94 -14.92 -3.94
N LYS A 174 12.15 -14.03 -4.56
CA LYS A 174 10.99 -13.37 -3.94
C LYS A 174 9.72 -13.64 -4.72
N LYS A 175 8.61 -13.83 -4.00
CA LYS A 175 7.28 -14.05 -4.59
C LYS A 175 6.57 -12.72 -4.81
N TYR A 176 6.16 -12.45 -6.05
CA TYR A 176 5.41 -11.27 -6.47
C TYR A 176 4.02 -11.66 -7.00
N PRO A 177 3.07 -10.72 -6.99
CA PRO A 177 1.85 -10.84 -7.79
C PRO A 177 2.15 -11.14 -9.26
N ALA A 178 1.22 -11.80 -9.97
CA ALA A 178 1.37 -12.06 -11.41
C ALA A 178 1.42 -10.77 -12.27
N LEU A 179 0.81 -9.69 -11.77
CA LEU A 179 0.82 -8.34 -12.38
C LEU A 179 2.17 -7.64 -12.23
N TYR A 180 2.39 -6.58 -13.01
CA TYR A 180 3.65 -5.85 -13.02
C TYR A 180 3.81 -4.99 -11.76
N THR A 181 4.91 -5.17 -11.03
CA THR A 181 5.22 -4.44 -9.81
C THR A 181 6.52 -3.63 -9.97
N PRO A 182 6.47 -2.49 -10.70
CA PRO A 182 7.67 -1.73 -11.03
C PRO A 182 8.25 -1.03 -9.79
N ARG A 183 9.57 -0.83 -9.83
CA ARG A 183 10.27 0.08 -8.92
C ARG A 183 10.01 1.53 -9.33
N ASN A 184 10.17 2.47 -8.39
CA ASN A 184 10.03 3.90 -8.69
C ASN A 184 11.00 4.33 -9.79
N ASP A 185 12.26 3.90 -9.71
CA ASP A 185 13.29 4.19 -10.72
C ASP A 185 12.84 3.78 -12.14
N THR A 186 12.13 2.64 -12.26
CA THR A 186 11.58 2.19 -13.54
C THR A 186 10.49 3.12 -14.07
N LEU A 187 9.57 3.57 -13.22
CA LEU A 187 8.50 4.49 -13.62
C LEU A 187 9.05 5.87 -14.00
N ILE A 188 10.01 6.38 -13.23
CA ILE A 188 10.69 7.66 -13.51
C ILE A 188 11.35 7.61 -14.89
N ASN A 189 12.03 6.51 -15.22
CA ASN A 189 12.68 6.35 -16.52
C ASN A 189 11.68 6.20 -17.66
N ILE A 190 10.63 5.40 -17.49
CA ILE A 190 9.61 5.17 -18.52
C ILE A 190 8.89 6.47 -18.88
N PHE A 191 8.47 7.24 -17.88
CA PHE A 191 7.71 8.48 -18.08
C PHE A 191 8.61 9.72 -18.17
N ARG A 192 9.93 9.54 -18.11
CA ARG A 192 10.94 10.61 -18.12
C ARG A 192 10.58 11.74 -17.14
N ILE A 193 10.24 11.35 -15.91
CA ILE A 193 9.71 12.28 -14.92
C ILE A 193 10.83 13.19 -14.43
N THR A 194 10.63 14.49 -14.56
CA THR A 194 11.59 15.51 -14.13
C THR A 194 11.59 15.66 -12.61
N ASP A 195 12.62 16.32 -12.07
CA ASP A 195 12.68 16.58 -10.63
C ASP A 195 11.54 17.50 -10.18
N ASP A 196 11.18 18.52 -10.96
CA ASP A 196 10.09 19.44 -10.64
C ASP A 196 8.74 18.71 -10.58
N GLU A 197 8.47 17.81 -11.52
CA GLU A 197 7.28 16.97 -11.50
C GLU A 197 7.27 16.07 -10.27
N GLN A 198 8.39 15.43 -9.92
CA GLN A 198 8.47 14.58 -8.72
C GLN A 198 8.14 15.32 -7.42
N GLU A 199 8.33 16.65 -7.36
CA GLU A 199 7.97 17.44 -6.16
C GLU A 199 6.47 17.44 -5.88
N GLN A 200 5.68 17.36 -6.95
CA GLN A 200 4.23 17.40 -6.90
C GLN A 200 3.60 16.00 -6.80
N LEU A 201 4.38 14.95 -7.03
CA LEU A 201 3.95 13.56 -6.91
C LEU A 201 4.08 13.04 -5.48
N ARG A 202 3.19 12.11 -5.11
CA ARG A 202 3.09 11.53 -3.76
C ARG A 202 4.06 10.38 -3.55
N THR A 203 4.12 9.43 -4.49
CA THR A 203 4.80 8.14 -4.35
C THR A 203 5.86 7.87 -5.41
N ILE A 204 5.68 8.32 -6.66
CA ILE A 204 6.66 8.15 -7.75
C ILE A 204 7.75 9.20 -7.60
N ILE A 205 8.65 8.97 -6.65
CA ILE A 205 9.78 9.85 -6.32
C ILE A 205 11.08 9.05 -6.23
N SER A 206 12.20 9.73 -6.49
CA SER A 206 13.53 9.18 -6.32
C SER A 206 13.83 8.84 -4.85
N LYS A 207 14.79 7.93 -4.64
CA LYS A 207 15.24 7.55 -3.28
C LYS A 207 15.80 8.72 -2.50
N GLU A 208 16.42 9.69 -3.17
CA GLU A 208 16.94 10.90 -2.52
C GLU A 208 15.82 11.81 -2.05
N LYS A 209 14.84 12.12 -2.91
CA LYS A 209 13.67 12.94 -2.51
C LYS A 209 12.86 12.26 -1.41
N SER A 210 12.70 10.94 -1.44
CA SER A 210 12.06 10.20 -0.36
C SER A 210 12.80 10.34 0.97
N ARG A 211 14.14 10.25 0.96
CA ARG A 211 14.97 10.43 2.17
C ARG A 211 14.88 11.85 2.71
N ARG A 212 14.89 12.86 1.83
CA ARG A 212 14.69 14.28 2.21
C ARG A 212 13.34 14.47 2.91
N ARG A 213 12.23 14.06 2.28
CA ARG A 213 10.88 14.17 2.86
C ARG A 213 10.72 13.45 4.20
N ASP A 214 11.32 12.28 4.36
CA ASP A 214 11.30 11.55 5.63
C ASP A 214 12.10 12.28 6.73
N LYS A 215 13.27 12.84 6.39
CA LYS A 215 14.05 13.67 7.30
C LYS A 215 13.26 14.90 7.76
N ASP A 216 12.62 15.60 6.83
CA ASP A 216 11.85 16.81 7.12
C ASP A 216 10.63 16.48 7.98
N ARG A 217 9.89 15.40 7.65
CA ARG A 217 8.77 14.91 8.46
C ARG A 217 9.22 14.56 9.88
N LYS A 218 10.35 13.85 10.03
CA LYS A 218 10.89 13.50 11.35
C LYS A 218 11.34 14.73 12.14
N LEU A 219 11.91 15.72 11.47
CA LEU A 219 12.29 16.98 12.10
C LEU A 219 11.06 17.72 12.62
N GLU A 220 10.00 17.80 11.81
CA GLU A 220 8.74 18.43 12.19
C GLU A 220 8.05 17.69 13.33
N MET A 221 8.01 16.35 13.26
CA MET A 221 7.49 15.52 14.36
C MET A 221 8.24 15.81 15.66
N ARG A 222 9.59 15.88 15.62
CA ARG A 222 10.40 16.21 16.81
C ARG A 222 10.08 17.60 17.37
N ARG A 223 9.95 18.62 16.50
CA ARG A 223 9.56 19.98 16.90
C ARG A 223 8.17 19.99 17.55
N SER A 224 7.19 19.34 16.91
CA SER A 224 5.82 19.26 17.43
C SER A 224 5.72 18.50 18.76
N SER A 225 6.58 17.52 19.00
CA SER A 225 6.71 16.82 20.28
C SER A 225 7.49 17.60 21.35
N GLY A 226 7.83 18.87 21.12
CA GLY A 226 8.51 19.74 22.09
C GLY A 226 10.01 19.47 22.24
N MET A 227 10.63 18.70 21.33
CA MET A 227 12.07 18.52 21.32
C MET A 227 12.74 19.80 20.85
N GLN A 228 13.49 20.45 21.75
CA GLN A 228 14.22 21.69 21.44
C GLN A 228 15.13 21.50 20.23
N ALA A 229 15.23 22.54 19.39
CA ALA A 229 16.16 22.53 18.28
C ALA A 229 17.59 22.35 18.82
N ARG A 230 18.45 21.64 18.08
CA ARG A 230 19.83 21.38 18.53
C ARG A 230 20.59 22.67 18.89
N ALA A 231 20.37 23.74 18.13
CA ALA A 231 20.94 25.05 18.40
C ALA A 231 20.44 25.67 19.73
N GLU A 232 19.17 25.46 20.09
CA GLU A 232 18.62 25.92 21.38
C GLU A 232 19.16 25.08 22.53
N TYR A 233 19.28 23.76 22.34
CA TYR A 233 19.94 22.89 23.32
C TYR A 233 21.39 23.30 23.56
N GLU A 234 22.16 23.56 22.49
CA GLU A 234 23.54 24.02 22.57
C GLU A 234 23.63 25.42 23.22
N ARG A 235 22.73 26.35 22.88
CA ARG A 235 22.66 27.67 23.54
C ARG A 235 22.31 27.55 25.02
N ASN A 236 21.37 26.69 25.40
CA ASN A 236 21.00 26.45 26.80
C ASN A 236 22.17 25.84 27.58
N ALA A 237 22.88 24.87 26.99
CA ALA A 237 24.09 24.31 27.57
C ALA A 237 25.18 25.37 27.76
N GLN A 238 25.36 26.27 26.78
CA GLN A 238 26.33 27.36 26.85
C GLN A 238 25.94 28.43 27.89
N ASN A 239 24.66 28.76 28.01
CA ASN A 239 24.16 29.68 29.03
C ASN A 239 24.35 29.12 30.43
N LYS A 240 24.00 27.85 30.66
CA LYS A 240 24.25 27.16 31.95
C LYS A 240 25.73 27.17 32.31
N ARG A 241 26.60 27.06 31.31
CA ARG A 241 28.05 27.14 31.49
C ARG A 241 28.52 28.52 31.90
N ILE A 242 28.07 29.57 31.23
CA ILE A 242 28.41 30.96 31.57
C ILE A 242 27.94 31.29 32.99
N GLN A 243 26.72 30.88 33.35
CA GLN A 243 26.17 31.02 34.70
C GLN A 243 27.01 30.28 35.73
N ALA A 244 27.39 29.02 35.47
CA ALA A 244 28.24 28.25 36.37
C ALA A 244 29.60 28.93 36.62
N ILE A 245 30.21 29.52 35.58
CA ILE A 245 31.47 30.28 35.70
C ILE A 245 31.26 31.54 36.55
N SER A 246 30.18 32.29 36.31
CA SER A 246 29.85 33.49 37.08
C SER A 246 29.64 33.19 38.57
N LEU A 247 28.86 32.14 38.89
CA LEU A 247 28.61 31.71 40.28
C LEU A 247 29.90 31.26 40.97
N ARG A 248 30.81 30.63 40.20
CA ARG A 248 32.11 30.22 40.72
C ARG A 248 33.01 31.42 41.05
N GLN A 249 32.99 32.46 40.22
CA GLN A 249 33.71 33.71 40.47
C GLN A 249 33.18 34.47 41.69
N GLN A 250 31.87 34.37 41.96
CA GLN A 250 31.23 34.91 43.16
C GLN A 250 31.55 34.11 44.45
N GLY A 251 32.40 33.07 44.36
CA GLY A 251 32.87 32.31 45.51
C GLY A 251 31.97 31.14 45.94
N MET A 252 30.93 30.80 45.16
CA MET A 252 30.08 29.66 45.50
C MET A 252 30.84 28.33 45.39
N SER A 253 30.52 27.41 46.33
CA SER A 253 31.01 26.04 46.29
C SER A 253 30.39 25.25 45.13
N LEU A 254 31.08 24.22 44.65
CA LEU A 254 30.57 23.37 43.56
C LEU A 254 29.24 22.69 43.91
N ARG A 255 29.00 22.40 45.20
CA ARG A 255 27.71 21.87 45.69
C ARG A 255 26.61 22.93 45.64
N GLY A 256 26.92 24.19 45.95
CA GLY A 256 25.97 25.29 45.80
C GLY A 256 25.54 25.47 44.35
N ILE A 257 26.49 25.41 43.41
CA ILE A 257 26.22 25.55 41.98
C ILE A 257 25.35 24.40 41.43
N THR A 258 25.55 23.16 41.89
CA THR A 258 24.68 22.04 41.48
C THR A 258 23.23 22.23 41.91
N SER A 259 23.01 22.77 43.11
CA SER A 259 21.68 23.06 43.63
C SER A 259 21.04 24.25 42.90
N GLU A 260 21.81 25.29 42.61
CA GLU A 260 21.32 26.51 41.95
C GLU A 260 20.92 26.27 40.48
N LEU A 261 21.72 25.50 39.73
CA LEU A 261 21.48 25.24 38.31
C LEU A 261 20.63 23.99 38.04
N ASP A 262 20.21 23.30 39.09
CA ASP A 262 19.52 21.99 39.05
C ASP A 262 20.22 21.01 38.09
N VAL A 263 21.52 20.79 38.34
CA VAL A 263 22.36 19.89 37.55
C VAL A 263 23.01 18.84 38.44
N SER A 264 23.14 17.62 37.91
CA SER A 264 23.86 16.56 38.61
C SER A 264 25.33 16.92 38.83
N TRP A 265 25.97 16.28 39.81
CA TRP A 265 27.40 16.49 40.10
C TRP A 265 28.29 16.26 38.86
N GLY A 266 28.01 15.21 38.09
CA GLY A 266 28.68 14.93 36.82
C GLY A 266 28.43 16.00 35.76
N GLY A 267 27.21 16.52 35.67
CA GLY A 267 26.84 17.62 34.77
C GLY A 267 27.55 18.92 35.12
N CYS A 268 27.63 19.27 36.41
CA CYS A 268 28.37 20.44 36.89
C CYS A 268 29.86 20.35 36.56
N SER A 269 30.49 19.20 36.82
CA SER A 269 31.89 18.98 36.44
C SER A 269 32.11 19.15 34.93
N ALA A 270 31.19 18.65 34.09
CA ALA A 270 31.29 18.77 32.64
C ALA A 270 31.23 20.23 32.13
N LEU A 271 30.45 21.10 32.78
CA LEU A 271 30.38 22.53 32.42
C LEU A 271 31.75 23.24 32.53
N PHE A 272 32.56 22.85 33.52
CA PHE A 272 33.91 23.40 33.70
C PHE A 272 34.99 22.66 32.88
N THR A 273 34.79 21.36 32.61
CA THR A 273 35.83 20.51 31.98
C THR A 273 36.11 20.87 30.52
N CYS A 274 35.10 21.29 29.74
CA CYS A 274 35.33 21.66 28.34
C CYS A 274 36.11 23.00 28.14
N VAL A 275 36.41 23.78 29.20
CA VAL A 275 37.22 25.03 29.08
C VAL A 275 38.69 24.71 29.33
N LEU A 276 38.97 23.62 30.04
CA LEU A 276 40.29 23.31 30.57
C LEU A 276 41.19 22.58 29.57
N ASN A 277 40.99 22.71 28.26
CA ASN A 277 41.90 22.09 27.28
C ASN A 277 42.78 23.10 26.52
N GLN A 278 43.15 24.23 27.14
CA GLN A 278 44.29 24.99 26.60
C GLN A 278 45.23 25.73 27.55
N SER A 279 44.99 25.93 28.86
CA SER A 279 46.03 26.66 29.64
C SER A 279 45.97 26.72 31.17
N GLN A 280 45.05 26.09 31.91
CA GLN A 280 45.03 26.25 33.38
C GLN A 280 44.61 25.00 34.17
N TRP A 281 45.41 23.93 34.10
CA TRP A 281 45.34 22.85 35.11
C TRP A 281 46.22 23.09 36.34
N ARG A 282 46.89 24.25 36.45
CA ARG A 282 48.03 24.38 37.37
C ARG A 282 47.77 25.12 38.69
N ILE A 283 46.54 25.53 39.00
CA ILE A 283 46.28 26.21 40.27
C ILE A 283 44.91 25.80 40.80
N MET A 284 44.85 24.81 41.67
CA MET A 284 43.97 24.74 42.86
C MET A 284 44.30 23.46 43.64
N ALA A 285 45.49 23.41 44.24
CA ALA A 285 45.78 22.55 45.36
C ALA A 285 45.67 23.40 46.62
N TYR A 286 44.49 23.49 47.23
CA TYR A 286 44.33 23.99 48.59
C TYR A 286 43.23 23.18 49.29
N ASN A 287 43.56 22.75 50.51
CA ASN A 287 42.85 21.84 51.41
C ASN A 287 43.09 20.34 51.17
N GLY A 288 44.37 19.93 51.27
CA GLY A 288 44.79 18.82 52.15
C GLY A 288 44.13 17.44 52.04
N VAL A 289 43.41 17.14 50.96
CA VAL A 289 42.87 15.80 50.68
C VAL A 289 43.38 15.37 49.32
N ALA A 290 44.31 14.42 49.30
CA ALA A 290 44.74 13.77 48.08
C ALA A 290 43.54 13.02 47.48
N CYS A 291 42.98 13.53 46.39
CA CYS A 291 42.01 12.80 45.59
C CYS A 291 42.74 11.97 44.53
N ILE A 292 42.63 10.66 44.71
CA ILE A 292 43.12 9.55 43.90
C ILE A 292 42.79 9.75 42.40
N PRO A 293 43.71 9.45 41.47
CA PRO A 293 43.41 9.48 40.04
C PRO A 293 42.26 8.52 39.71
N LYS A 294 41.33 8.95 38.84
CA LYS A 294 40.24 8.10 38.34
C LYS A 294 40.82 6.78 37.81
N PRO A 295 40.28 5.60 38.20
CA PRO A 295 40.67 4.37 37.53
C PRO A 295 40.23 4.45 36.07
N SER A 296 41.19 4.23 35.17
CA SER A 296 40.94 3.97 33.76
C SER A 296 39.99 2.80 33.65
N PHE A 297 38.83 3.03 33.04
CA PHE A 297 37.85 1.98 32.74
C PHE A 297 38.35 1.21 31.51
N ASP A 298 39.38 0.39 31.69
CA ASP A 298 39.87 -0.55 30.68
C ASP A 298 39.98 -1.95 31.28
N GLY A 299 39.30 -2.90 30.65
CA GLY A 299 39.64 -4.33 30.75
C GLY A 299 38.87 -5.14 31.79
N PHE A 300 37.57 -5.36 31.57
CA PHE A 300 36.88 -6.52 32.17
C PHE A 300 37.34 -7.81 31.44
N LYS A 301 38.49 -8.36 31.82
CA LYS A 301 38.87 -9.74 31.50
C LYS A 301 38.47 -10.64 32.67
N LYS A 302 37.50 -11.53 32.42
CA LYS A 302 37.17 -12.65 33.30
C LYS A 302 38.33 -13.66 33.24
N GLU A 303 39.10 -13.77 34.30
CA GLU A 303 39.92 -14.95 34.57
C GLU A 303 39.18 -15.83 35.59
N ASN A 304 38.65 -16.95 35.11
CA ASN A 304 38.15 -18.03 35.95
C ASN A 304 39.34 -18.88 36.41
N SER A 305 39.74 -18.77 37.67
CA SER A 305 40.61 -19.74 38.33
C SER A 305 39.76 -20.74 39.13
N SER A 306 39.54 -21.93 38.56
CA SER A 306 39.00 -23.10 39.26
C SER A 306 40.17 -23.94 39.77
N SER A 307 40.44 -23.91 41.07
CA SER A 307 41.34 -24.83 41.75
C SER A 307 40.60 -26.08 42.23
N LYS A 308 40.96 -27.19 41.59
CA LYS A 308 40.84 -28.62 41.90
C LYS A 308 40.45 -29.02 43.33
N THR A 309 39.52 -29.97 43.43
CA THR A 309 39.55 -31.05 44.43
C THR A 309 39.60 -32.39 43.72
N THR A 310 40.67 -33.13 44.02
CA THR A 310 40.96 -34.49 43.58
C THR A 310 40.43 -35.43 44.66
N THR A 311 39.55 -36.37 44.31
CA THR A 311 39.36 -37.61 45.07
C THR A 311 39.22 -38.74 44.06
N SER A 312 40.27 -39.57 44.01
CA SER A 312 40.34 -40.80 43.25
C SER A 312 40.21 -41.94 44.26
N SER A 313 39.17 -42.75 44.13
CA SER A 313 39.08 -44.08 44.74
C SER A 313 38.44 -45.02 43.73
N VAL A 314 39.26 -46.02 43.38
CA VAL A 314 39.02 -47.38 42.87
C VAL A 314 37.58 -47.76 42.51
#